data_AF-A0A7K4B8G2-F1
#
_entry.id   AF-A0A7K4B8G2-F1
#
_cell.length_a   1.000
_cell.length_b   1.000
_cell.length_c   1.000
_cell.angle_alpha   90.00
_cell.angle_beta   90.00
_cell.angle_gamma   90.00
#
_symmetry.space_group_name_H-M   'P 1'
#
loop_
_entity.id
_entity.type
_entity.pdbx_description
1 polymer ?
#
loop_
_entity_poly.entity_id
_entity_poly.type
_entity_poly.pdbx_seq_one_letter_code
_entity_poly.pdbx_strand_id
1 'polypeptide(L)'
;MVTYFCTTCWHASPSYLKSCPRCGSSDRFCTEQQYAELMIRYLHHPMRRYRLVALKNLTWLKWKDAIPEIRERIRIEKEPDVKAQARRTLESIETYHSRNDKPDSPYIEPGQTRQYALISEPVCKIIPIRQMLKKKGYHHLRYKKS
;
A
#
# COMPACT_ATOMS: atom_id res chain seq x y z
N MET A 1 7.85 -9.35 -10.63
CA MET A 1 7.40 -10.76 -10.65
C MET A 1 5.93 -10.77 -10.99
N VAL A 2 5.47 -11.65 -11.88
CA VAL A 2 4.05 -11.73 -12.27
C VAL A 2 3.32 -12.64 -11.28
N THR A 3 2.22 -12.15 -10.70
CA THR A 3 1.36 -12.94 -9.79
C THR A 3 0.16 -13.48 -10.56
N TYR A 4 -0.21 -14.73 -10.29
CA TYR A 4 -1.35 -15.42 -10.90
C TYR A 4 -2.43 -15.70 -9.87
N PHE A 5 -3.68 -15.73 -10.31
CA PHE A 5 -4.85 -15.84 -9.44
C PHE A 5 -5.77 -16.98 -9.83
N CYS A 6 -6.17 -17.79 -8.84
CA CYS A 6 -7.26 -18.73 -8.99
C CYS A 6 -8.60 -17.97 -8.96
N THR A 7 -9.41 -18.11 -10.01
CA THR A 7 -10.71 -17.45 -10.14
C THR A 7 -11.76 -17.99 -9.17
N THR A 8 -11.60 -19.25 -8.74
CA THR A 8 -12.56 -19.96 -7.87
C THR A 8 -12.38 -19.63 -6.39
N CYS A 9 -11.14 -19.64 -5.89
CA CYS A 9 -10.86 -19.45 -4.45
C CYS A 9 -9.98 -18.22 -4.13
N TRP A 10 -9.62 -17.44 -5.15
CA TRP A 10 -8.83 -16.20 -5.02
C TRP A 10 -7.43 -16.41 -4.44
N HIS A 11 -6.89 -17.63 -4.60
CA HIS A 11 -5.52 -17.93 -4.19
C HIS A 11 -4.52 -17.28 -5.17
N ALA A 12 -3.57 -16.54 -4.62
CA ALA A 12 -2.46 -15.94 -5.34
C ALA A 12 -1.26 -16.91 -5.41
N SER A 13 -0.63 -17.01 -6.57
CA SER A 13 0.55 -17.84 -6.82
C SER A 13 1.63 -17.04 -7.55
N PRO A 14 2.92 -17.15 -7.18
CA PRO A 14 4.02 -16.49 -7.88
C PRO A 14 4.34 -17.13 -9.24
N SER A 15 3.77 -18.30 -9.53
CA SER A 15 3.95 -19.04 -10.78
C SER A 15 2.61 -19.51 -11.32
N TYR A 16 2.55 -19.67 -12.65
CA TYR A 16 1.39 -20.28 -13.30
C TYR A 16 1.30 -21.77 -12.93
N LEU A 17 0.13 -22.21 -12.47
CA LEU A 17 -0.15 -23.59 -12.11
C LEU A 17 -1.31 -24.13 -12.94
N LYS A 18 -1.25 -25.40 -13.34
CA LYS A 18 -2.35 -26.08 -14.07
C LYS A 18 -3.57 -26.33 -13.17
N SER A 19 -3.36 -26.42 -11.87
CA SER A 19 -4.42 -26.65 -10.88
C SER A 19 -4.14 -25.87 -9.61
N CYS A 20 -5.20 -25.43 -8.94
CA CYS A 20 -5.06 -24.63 -7.74
C CYS A 20 -4.66 -25.51 -6.56
N PRO A 21 -3.53 -25.23 -5.87
CA PRO A 21 -3.10 -26.04 -4.73
C PRO A 21 -4.05 -25.91 -3.53
N ARG A 22 -4.87 -24.86 -3.50
CA ARG A 22 -5.81 -24.60 -2.41
C ARG A 22 -7.17 -25.26 -2.59
N CYS A 23 -7.73 -25.24 -3.81
CA CYS A 23 -9.10 -25.70 -4.05
C CYS A 23 -9.22 -26.80 -5.11
N GLY A 24 -8.12 -27.26 -5.70
CA GLY A 24 -8.12 -28.33 -6.71
C GLY A 24 -8.67 -27.95 -8.08
N SER A 25 -9.19 -26.74 -8.25
CA SER A 25 -9.72 -26.24 -9.52
C SER A 25 -8.65 -26.29 -10.60
N SER A 26 -8.96 -26.95 -11.72
CA SER A 26 -8.18 -26.91 -12.97
C SER A 26 -8.51 -25.69 -13.82
N ASP A 27 -9.50 -24.88 -13.41
CA ASP A 27 -9.86 -23.67 -14.14
C ASP A 27 -8.73 -22.63 -14.11
N ARG A 28 -8.67 -21.89 -15.21
CA ARG A 28 -7.59 -20.96 -15.61
C ARG A 28 -7.09 -20.12 -14.43
N PHE A 29 -5.80 -20.25 -14.14
CA PHE A 29 -5.07 -19.21 -13.41
C PHE A 29 -4.98 -17.98 -14.31
N CYS A 30 -5.50 -16.87 -13.83
CA CYS A 30 -5.50 -15.61 -14.56
C CYS A 30 -4.28 -14.77 -14.18
N THR A 31 -3.82 -13.95 -15.11
CA THR A 31 -2.85 -12.89 -14.81
C THR A 31 -3.49 -11.83 -13.90
N GLU A 32 -2.66 -11.00 -13.28
CA GLU A 32 -3.14 -9.88 -12.44
C GLU A 32 -4.15 -8.99 -13.16
N GLN A 33 -3.88 -8.61 -14.41
CA GLN A 33 -4.79 -7.80 -15.21
C GLN A 33 -6.14 -8.51 -15.45
N GLN A 34 -6.11 -9.76 -15.91
CA GLN A 34 -7.34 -10.54 -16.15
C GLN A 34 -8.16 -10.71 -14.87
N TYR A 35 -7.47 -10.90 -13.75
CA TYR A 35 -8.10 -11.03 -12.44
C TYR A 35 -8.72 -9.70 -11.98
N ALA A 36 -8.03 -8.57 -12.18
CA ALA A 36 -8.57 -7.25 -11.89
C ALA A 36 -9.82 -6.94 -12.73
N GLU A 37 -9.79 -7.22 -14.03
CA GLU A 37 -10.95 -7.09 -14.93
C GLU A 37 -12.14 -7.95 -14.46
N LEU A 38 -11.88 -9.19 -14.02
CA LEU A 38 -12.91 -10.05 -13.43
C LEU A 38 -13.49 -9.44 -12.15
N MET A 39 -12.66 -8.88 -11.28
CA MET A 39 -13.12 -8.24 -10.04
C MET A 39 -13.97 -6.99 -10.35
N ILE A 40 -13.62 -6.21 -11.37
CA ILE A 40 -14.44 -5.09 -11.84
C ILE A 40 -15.84 -5.58 -12.25
N ARG A 41 -15.94 -6.67 -13.01
CA ARG A 41 -17.25 -7.27 -13.36
C ARG A 41 -18.02 -7.72 -12.12
N TYR A 42 -17.33 -8.27 -11.12
CA TYR A 42 -17.95 -8.71 -9.86
C TYR A 42 -18.50 -7.57 -9.00
N LEU A 43 -18.08 -6.31 -9.22
CA LEU A 43 -18.74 -5.16 -8.59
C LEU A 43 -20.22 -5.08 -8.98
N HIS A 44 -20.59 -5.56 -10.17
CA HIS A 44 -21.97 -5.58 -10.67
C HIS A 44 -22.76 -6.83 -10.32
N HIS A 45 -22.16 -7.76 -9.57
CA HIS A 45 -22.80 -9.03 -9.25
C HIS A 45 -24.02 -8.81 -8.34
N PRO A 46 -25.16 -9.51 -8.55
CA PRO A 46 -26.38 -9.33 -7.75
C PRO A 46 -26.19 -9.72 -6.28
N MET A 47 -25.36 -10.73 -6.01
CA MET A 47 -25.07 -11.14 -4.63
C MET A 47 -24.02 -10.25 -3.96
N ARG A 48 -24.40 -9.68 -2.81
CA ARG A 48 -23.56 -8.89 -1.88
C ARG A 48 -22.14 -9.44 -1.69
N ARG A 49 -22.03 -10.76 -1.43
CA ARG A 49 -20.76 -11.43 -1.11
C ARG A 49 -19.71 -11.20 -2.20
N TYR A 50 -20.08 -11.30 -3.47
CA TYR A 50 -19.13 -11.13 -4.57
C TYR A 50 -18.69 -9.67 -4.74
N ARG A 51 -19.58 -8.71 -4.51
CA ARG A 51 -19.22 -7.29 -4.52
C ARG A 51 -18.19 -6.95 -3.42
N LEU A 52 -18.40 -7.46 -2.20
CA LEU A 52 -17.44 -7.29 -1.11
C LEU A 52 -16.08 -7.93 -1.41
N VAL A 53 -16.09 -9.13 -1.99
CA VAL A 53 -14.87 -9.83 -2.40
C VAL A 53 -14.14 -9.04 -3.47
N ALA A 54 -14.84 -8.55 -4.49
CA ALA A 54 -14.26 -7.72 -5.54
C ALA A 54 -13.58 -6.48 -4.97
N LEU A 55 -14.26 -5.74 -4.10
CA LEU A 55 -13.71 -4.55 -3.46
C LEU A 55 -12.44 -4.85 -2.64
N LYS A 56 -12.43 -5.95 -1.88
CA LYS A 56 -11.24 -6.37 -1.12
C LYS A 56 -10.07 -6.72 -2.02
N ASN A 57 -10.31 -7.48 -3.08
CA ASN A 57 -9.27 -7.87 -4.04
C ASN A 57 -8.73 -6.64 -4.79
N LEU A 58 -9.59 -5.74 -5.26
CA LEU A 58 -9.18 -4.49 -5.91
C LEU A 58 -8.37 -3.59 -4.97
N THR A 59 -8.72 -3.54 -3.67
CA THR A 59 -7.93 -2.84 -2.65
C THR A 59 -6.52 -3.41 -2.53
N TRP A 60 -6.38 -4.74 -2.59
CA TRP A 60 -5.10 -5.42 -2.48
C TRP A 60 -4.25 -5.26 -3.75
N LEU A 61 -4.86 -5.35 -4.93
CA LEU A 61 -4.23 -5.14 -6.23
C LEU A 61 -3.81 -3.69 -6.48
N LYS A 62 -4.40 -2.72 -5.78
CA LYS A 62 -4.23 -1.28 -6.07
C LYS A 62 -4.55 -0.93 -7.52
N TRP A 63 -5.56 -1.59 -8.12
CA TRP A 63 -5.85 -1.44 -9.54
C TRP A 63 -6.50 -0.08 -9.86
N LYS A 64 -5.76 0.81 -10.54
CA LYS A 64 -6.17 2.19 -10.81
C LYS A 64 -7.42 2.27 -11.69
N ASP A 65 -7.51 1.43 -12.72
CA ASP A 65 -8.59 1.49 -13.70
C ASP A 65 -9.96 1.08 -13.12
N ALA A 66 -9.99 0.52 -11.91
CA ALA A 66 -11.23 0.21 -11.21
C ALA A 66 -11.90 1.44 -10.58
N ILE A 67 -11.21 2.59 -10.48
CA ILE A 67 -11.72 3.81 -9.81
C ILE A 67 -13.10 4.24 -10.34
N PRO A 68 -13.34 4.36 -11.66
CA PRO A 68 -14.64 4.78 -12.19
C PRO A 68 -15.78 3.85 -11.75
N GLU A 69 -15.53 2.54 -11.80
CA GLU A 69 -16.50 1.50 -11.45
C GLU A 69 -16.79 1.45 -9.95
N ILE A 70 -15.78 1.72 -9.11
CA ILE A 70 -15.95 1.85 -7.66
C ILE A 70 -16.78 3.09 -7.33
N ARG A 71 -16.53 4.23 -8.00
CA ARG A 71 -17.32 5.46 -7.82
C ARG A 71 -18.78 5.25 -8.20
N GLU A 72 -19.02 4.59 -9.33
CA GLU A 72 -20.37 4.24 -9.76
C GLU A 72 -21.05 3.31 -8.74
N ARG A 73 -20.32 2.31 -8.24
CA ARG A 73 -20.82 1.43 -7.18
C ARG A 73 -21.26 2.22 -5.94
N ILE A 74 -20.47 3.19 -5.47
CA ILE A 74 -20.83 4.03 -4.32
C ILE A 74 -22.14 4.80 -4.56
N ARG A 75 -22.39 5.23 -5.80
CA ARG A 75 -23.59 5.99 -6.19
C ARG A 75 -24.85 5.13 -6.11
N ILE A 76 -24.81 3.91 -6.65
CA ILE A 76 -26.00 3.05 -6.81
C ILE A 76 -26.22 2.05 -5.67
N GLU A 77 -25.19 1.78 -4.84
CA GLU A 77 -25.27 0.74 -3.81
C GLU A 77 -26.27 1.10 -2.70
N LYS A 78 -27.16 0.15 -2.42
CA LYS A 78 -28.21 0.24 -1.39
C LYS A 78 -27.73 -0.32 -0.06
N GLU A 79 -26.84 -1.31 -0.10
CA GLU A 79 -26.35 -1.98 1.09
C GLU A 79 -25.27 -1.12 1.79
N PRO A 80 -25.48 -0.71 3.05
CA PRO A 80 -24.64 0.30 3.70
C PRO A 80 -23.20 -0.19 3.91
N ASP A 81 -23.00 -1.47 4.17
CA ASP A 81 -21.70 -2.08 4.39
C ASP A 81 -20.89 -2.20 3.09
N VAL A 82 -21.54 -2.55 1.98
CA VAL A 82 -20.90 -2.59 0.65
C VAL A 82 -20.50 -1.16 0.24
N LYS A 83 -21.38 -0.18 0.46
CA LYS A 83 -21.11 1.23 0.19
C LYS A 83 -19.94 1.76 1.03
N ALA A 84 -19.88 1.42 2.31
CA ALA A 84 -18.76 1.77 3.19
C ALA A 84 -17.45 1.12 2.74
N GLN A 85 -17.48 -0.16 2.37
CA GLN A 85 -16.32 -0.87 1.83
C GLN A 85 -15.84 -0.24 0.52
N ALA A 86 -16.76 0.17 -0.36
CA ALA A 86 -16.42 0.80 -1.63
C ALA A 86 -15.72 2.15 -1.42
N ARG A 87 -16.18 2.98 -0.47
CA ARG A 87 -15.51 4.23 -0.09
C ARG A 87 -14.09 4.01 0.41
N ARG A 88 -13.89 3.05 1.33
CA ARG A 88 -12.55 2.69 1.84
C ARG A 88 -11.63 2.19 0.74
N THR A 89 -12.18 1.40 -0.18
CA THR A 89 -11.44 0.86 -1.34
C THR A 89 -10.97 2.00 -2.24
N LEU A 90 -11.87 2.92 -2.57
CA LEU A 90 -11.57 4.10 -3.39
C LEU A 90 -10.46 4.95 -2.77
N GLU A 91 -10.61 5.34 -1.51
CA GLU A 91 -9.63 6.13 -0.76
C GLU A 91 -8.25 5.44 -0.73
N SER A 92 -8.23 4.12 -0.50
CA SER A 92 -6.99 3.36 -0.45
C SER A 92 -6.25 3.33 -1.80
N ILE A 93 -6.98 3.18 -2.91
CA ILE A 93 -6.41 3.14 -4.25
C ILE A 93 -5.93 4.55 -4.65
N GLU A 94 -6.75 5.57 -4.44
CA GLU A 94 -6.39 6.96 -4.75
C GLU A 94 -5.17 7.43 -3.93
N THR A 95 -5.11 7.10 -2.64
CA THR A 95 -3.96 7.44 -1.78
C THR A 95 -2.68 6.74 -2.24
N TYR A 96 -2.77 5.48 -2.67
CA TYR A 96 -1.61 4.74 -3.17
C TYR A 96 -1.05 5.37 -4.44
N HIS A 97 -1.92 5.65 -5.43
CA HIS A 97 -1.51 6.25 -6.70
C HIS A 97 -1.07 7.70 -6.54
N SER A 98 -1.73 8.49 -5.68
CA SER A 98 -1.27 9.88 -5.41
C SER A 98 0.14 9.94 -4.81
N ARG A 99 0.56 8.90 -4.08
CA ARG A 99 1.91 8.81 -3.50
C ARG A 99 2.96 8.32 -4.49
N ASN A 100 2.57 7.45 -5.41
CA ASN A 100 3.48 6.77 -6.34
C ASN A 100 3.55 7.46 -7.71
N ASP A 101 2.46 8.06 -8.17
CA ASP A 101 2.36 8.82 -9.42
C ASP A 101 2.92 10.24 -9.27
N LYS A 102 3.98 10.43 -8.47
CA LYS A 102 4.71 11.69 -8.52
C LYS A 102 5.04 11.93 -10.00
N PRO A 103 4.70 13.11 -10.55
CA PRO A 103 5.03 13.39 -11.94
C PRO A 103 6.52 13.13 -12.09
N ASP A 104 6.90 12.40 -13.14
CA ASP A 104 8.29 12.31 -13.56
C ASP A 104 8.85 13.72 -13.43
N SER A 105 9.74 13.91 -12.45
CA SER A 105 10.42 15.17 -12.30
C SER A 105 11.03 15.45 -13.67
N PRO A 106 10.72 16.56 -14.34
CA PRO A 106 11.43 16.91 -15.56
C PRO A 106 12.91 16.89 -15.18
N TYR A 107 13.69 16.13 -15.95
CA TYR A 107 15.15 16.01 -15.82
C TYR A 107 15.73 17.34 -15.32
N ILE A 108 16.13 17.39 -14.05
CA ILE A 108 17.01 18.45 -13.58
C ILE A 108 18.38 18.01 -14.06
N GLU A 109 18.92 18.74 -15.04
CA GLU A 109 20.33 18.73 -15.44
C GLU A 109 21.24 18.38 -14.24
N PRO A 110 22.18 17.43 -14.37
CA PRO A 110 23.14 17.13 -13.31
C PRO A 110 24.12 18.31 -13.18
N GLY A 111 23.70 19.36 -12.49
CA GLY A 111 24.46 20.60 -12.41
C GLY A 111 24.06 21.57 -11.30
N GLN A 112 22.92 21.40 -10.62
CA GLN A 112 22.57 22.26 -9.48
C GLN A 112 21.90 21.48 -8.34
N THR A 113 22.70 20.71 -7.61
CA THR A 113 22.37 20.30 -6.25
C THR A 113 22.41 21.53 -5.34
N ARG A 114 21.32 22.30 -5.28
CA ARG A 114 21.13 23.38 -4.29
C ARG A 114 20.09 23.04 -3.22
N GLN A 115 20.05 21.78 -2.77
CA GLN A 115 19.15 21.37 -1.68
C GLN A 115 19.71 21.58 -0.25
N TYR A 116 20.93 22.10 -0.08
CA TYR A 116 21.50 22.36 1.26
C TYR A 116 22.19 23.73 1.41
N ALA A 117 21.74 24.77 0.72
CA ALA A 117 22.18 26.12 1.05
C ALA A 117 21.20 26.73 2.07
N LEU A 118 21.56 26.61 3.36
CA LEU A 118 20.97 27.22 4.57
C LEU A 118 20.19 26.27 5.48
N ILE A 119 20.91 25.34 6.10
CA ILE A 119 20.71 25.09 7.53
C ILE A 119 22.13 24.99 8.11
N SER A 120 22.46 25.92 8.99
CA SER A 120 23.69 25.91 9.79
C SER A 120 24.04 24.50 10.24
N GLU A 121 25.28 24.07 10.00
CA GLU A 121 25.80 22.81 10.54
C GLU A 121 25.43 22.72 12.03
N PRO A 122 24.65 21.73 12.47
CA PRO A 122 24.46 21.54 13.90
C PRO A 122 25.81 21.10 14.46
N VAL A 123 26.56 22.06 14.99
CA VAL A 123 27.77 21.79 15.76
C VAL A 123 27.33 21.01 16.98
N CYS A 124 27.48 19.69 16.92
CA CYS A 124 27.21 18.81 18.03
C CYS A 124 28.24 19.12 19.12
N LYS A 125 27.88 19.98 20.08
CA LYS A 125 28.75 20.27 21.22
C LYS A 125 28.81 18.99 22.06
N ILE A 126 29.94 18.29 21.99
CA ILE A 126 30.26 17.19 22.89
C ILE A 126 30.35 17.78 24.30
N ILE A 127 29.29 17.63 25.09
CA ILE A 127 29.31 18.01 26.50
C ILE A 127 29.92 16.85 27.28
N PRO A 128 31.05 17.02 27.97
CA PRO A 128 31.61 15.97 28.80
C PRO A 128 30.61 15.58 29.89
N ILE A 129 30.22 14.30 29.91
CA ILE A 129 29.20 13.72 30.80
C ILE A 129 29.41 14.11 32.27
N ARG A 130 30.67 14.30 32.70
CA ARG A 130 31.03 14.74 34.06
C ARG A 130 30.40 16.09 34.45
N GLN A 131 30.28 17.05 33.53
CA GLN A 131 29.68 18.36 33.82
C GLN A 131 28.16 18.26 34.01
N MET A 132 27.49 17.44 33.20
CA MET A 132 26.06 17.18 33.35
C MET A 132 25.73 16.45 34.65
N LEU A 133 26.50 15.42 35.00
CA LEU A 133 26.28 14.66 36.23
C LEU A 133 26.53 15.50 37.49
N LYS A 134 27.50 16.42 37.47
CA LYS A 134 27.71 17.38 38.56
C LYS A 134 26.53 18.34 38.74
N LYS A 135 25.99 18.91 37.64
CA LYS A 135 24.90 19.89 37.70
C LYS A 135 23.59 19.30 38.21
N LYS A 136 23.37 17.99 38.02
CA LYS A 136 22.15 17.29 38.46
C LYS A 136 22.32 16.51 39.79
N GLY A 137 23.42 16.70 40.51
CA GLY A 137 23.64 16.08 41.84
C GLY A 137 23.98 14.58 41.81
N TYR A 138 24.25 14.00 40.64
CA TYR A 138 24.53 12.56 40.49
C TYR A 138 26.03 12.23 40.67
N HIS A 139 26.66 12.74 41.73
CA HIS A 139 28.09 12.57 41.97
C HIS A 139 28.52 11.13 42.27
N HIS A 140 27.58 10.29 42.67
CA HIS A 140 27.81 8.89 43.05
C HIS A 140 27.81 7.92 41.86
N LEU A 141 27.34 8.35 40.69
CA LEU A 141 27.38 7.56 39.45
C LEU A 141 28.77 7.64 38.82
N ARG A 142 29.79 7.14 39.52
CA ARG A 142 31.12 6.92 38.93
C ARG A 142 31.11 5.58 38.22
N TYR A 143 31.44 5.61 36.93
CA TYR A 143 31.73 4.42 36.15
C TYR A 143 32.92 3.69 36.78
N LYS A 144 32.68 2.53 37.41
CA LYS A 144 33.74 1.61 37.82
C LYS A 144 34.20 0.89 36.55
N LYS A 145 35.45 1.14 36.13
CA LYS A 145 36.11 0.30 35.13
C LYS A 145 36.31 -1.07 35.77
N SER A 146 35.63 -2.07 35.23
CA SER A 146 35.97 -3.49 35.41
C SER A 146 37.15 -3.85 34.52
#